data_AF-A0A951QKG3-F1
#
_entry.id   AF-A0A951QKG3-F1
#
_cell.length_a   1.000
_cell.length_b   1.000
_cell.length_c   1.000
_cell.angle_alpha   90.00
_cell.angle_beta   90.00
_cell.angle_gamma   90.00
#
_symmetry.space_group_name_H-M   'P 1'
#
loop_
_entity.id
_entity.type
_entity.pdbx_description
1 polymer ?
#
loop_
_entity_poly.entity_id
_entity_poly.type
_entity_poly.pdbx_seq_one_letter_code
_entity_poly.pdbx_strand_id
1 'polypeptide(L)' 'MSSHREQFIHISLGSLRELDTQLYIAKEVGLASPELFTPVIREVDELQRILVSTLQKIEAQV' A
#
# COMPACT_ATOMS: atom_id res chain seq x y z
N MET A 1 -3.80 -23.59 4.70
CA MET A 1 -4.90 -22.61 4.86
C MET A 1 -4.27 -21.34 5.38
N SER A 2 -4.39 -20.21 4.68
CA SER A 2 -3.82 -18.94 5.16
C SER A 2 -4.43 -18.58 6.51
N SER A 3 -3.63 -18.14 7.48
CA SER A 3 -4.18 -17.67 8.75
C SER A 3 -5.00 -16.39 8.55
N HIS A 4 -5.99 -16.13 9.41
CA HIS A 4 -6.82 -14.91 9.32
C HIS A 4 -5.97 -13.62 9.24
N ARG A 5 -4.76 -13.64 9.80
CA ARG A 5 -3.82 -12.50 9.78
C ARG A 5 -3.27 -12.22 8.38
N GLU A 6 -2.89 -13.23 7.61
CA GLU A 6 -2.40 -13.06 6.23
C GLU A 6 -3.47 -12.42 5.35
N GLN A 7 -4.73 -12.83 5.51
CA GLN A 7 -5.84 -12.22 4.79
C GLN A 7 -5.97 -10.72 5.06
N PHE A 8 -5.85 -10.27 6.32
CA PHE A 8 -5.88 -8.83 6.64
C PHE A 8 -4.71 -8.07 6.02
N ILE A 9 -3.52 -8.68 5.93
CA ILE A 9 -2.36 -8.07 5.26
C ILE A 9 -2.59 -7.99 3.74
N HIS A 10 -3.15 -9.03 3.12
CA HIS A 10 -3.51 -9.00 1.70
C HIS A 10 -4.57 -7.94 1.39
N ILE A 11 -5.59 -7.80 2.23
CA ILE A 11 -6.62 -6.76 2.09
C ILE A 11 -5.95 -5.38 2.17
N SER A 12 -5.13 -5.15 3.19
CA SER A 12 -4.41 -3.88 3.37
C SER A 12 -3.50 -3.54 2.19
N LEU A 13 -2.79 -4.53 1.64
CA LEU A 13 -1.98 -4.38 0.43
C LEU A 13 -2.82 -4.05 -0.80
N GLY A 14 -3.99 -4.66 -0.95
CA GLY A 14 -4.95 -4.33 -2.01
C GLY A 14 -5.40 -2.88 -1.91
N SER A 15 -5.82 -2.44 -0.71
CA SER A 15 -6.25 -1.06 -0.47
C SER A 15 -5.15 -0.02 -0.71
N LEU A 16 -3.90 -0.31 -0.33
CA LEU A 16 -2.78 0.61 -0.61
C LEU A 16 -2.48 0.73 -2.11
N ARG A 17 -2.59 -0.35 -2.89
CA ARG A 17 -2.44 -0.31 -4.35
C ARG A 17 -3.55 0.50 -5.02
N GLU A 18 -4.77 0.40 -4.51
CA GLU A 18 -5.87 1.22 -4.97
C GLU A 18 -5.63 2.70 -4.64
N LEU A 19 -5.19 3.01 -3.41
CA LEU A 19 -4.84 4.37 -3.01
C LEU A 19 -3.72 4.95 -3.90
N ASP A 20 -2.65 4.21 -4.16
CA ASP A 20 -1.57 4.60 -5.06
C ASP A 20 -2.10 5.01 -6.44
N THR A 21 -2.95 4.16 -7.03
CA THR A 21 -3.61 4.42 -8.31
C THR A 21 -4.43 5.71 -8.27
N GLN A 22 -5.25 5.90 -7.23
CA GLN A 22 -6.10 7.09 -7.10
C GLN A 22 -5.29 8.36 -6.88
N LEU A 23 -4.16 8.30 -6.18
CA LEU A 23 -3.25 9.44 -6.02
C LEU A 23 -2.65 9.85 -7.37
N TYR A 24 -2.20 8.90 -8.18
CA TYR A 24 -1.71 9.20 -9.53
C TYR A 24 -2.79 9.82 -10.40
N ILE A 25 -4.01 9.27 -10.39
CA ILE A 25 -5.15 9.87 -11.12
C ILE A 25 -5.41 11.29 -10.64
N ALA A 26 -5.48 11.52 -9.33
CA ALA A 26 -5.73 12.83 -8.73
C ALA A 26 -4.66 13.85 -9.15
N LYS A 27 -3.39 13.44 -9.24
CA LYS A 27 -2.32 14.28 -9.78
C LYS A 27 -2.56 14.63 -11.25
N GLU A 28 -2.83 13.64 -12.09
CA GLU A 28 -3.02 13.84 -13.54
C GLU A 28 -4.23 14.72 -13.87
N VAL A 29 -5.30 14.65 -13.07
CA VAL A 29 -6.49 15.50 -13.24
C VAL A 29 -6.44 16.83 -12.48
N GLY A 30 -5.30 17.18 -11.87
CA GLY A 30 -5.11 18.45 -11.17
C GLY A 30 -5.89 18.59 -9.86
N LEU A 31 -6.29 17.47 -9.24
CA LEU A 31 -6.96 17.42 -7.93
C LEU A 31 -5.97 17.35 -6.75
N ALA A 32 -4.69 17.05 -7.00
CA ALA A 32 -3.64 17.01 -5.99
C ALA A 32 -2.50 17.97 -6.33
N SER A 33 -2.07 18.78 -5.35
CA SER A 33 -0.91 19.64 -5.54
C SER A 33 0.38 18.80 -5.54
N PRO A 34 1.37 19.10 -6.40
CA PRO A 34 2.62 18.34 -6.46
C PRO A 34 3.38 18.28 -5.12
N GLU A 35 3.26 19.33 -4.31
CA GLU A 35 3.89 19.47 -2.99
C GLU A 35 3.31 18.47 -1.98
N LEU A 36 2.02 18.16 -2.10
CA LEU A 36 1.34 17.17 -1.26
C LEU A 36 1.43 15.76 -1.85
N PHE A 37 1.44 15.63 -3.17
CA PHE A 37 1.49 14.34 -3.85
C PHE A 37 2.77 13.56 -3.51
N THR A 38 3.94 14.20 -3.64
CA THR A 38 5.24 13.55 -3.48
C THR A 38 5.47 12.93 -2.08
N PRO A 39 5.17 13.62 -0.96
CA PRO A 39 5.29 12.99 0.35
C PRO A 39 4.29 11.85 0.56
N VAL A 40 3.04 11.99 0.09
CA VAL A 40 1.99 10.98 0.30
C VAL A 40 2.28 9.69 -0.49
N ILE A 41 2.68 9.80 -1.76
CA ILE A 41 3.03 8.62 -2.58
C ILE A 41 4.20 7.84 -1.96
N ARG A 42 5.17 8.56 -1.37
CA ARG A 42 6.32 7.95 -0.69
C ARG A 42 5.90 7.18 0.55
N GLU A 43 4.96 7.70 1.33
CA GLU A 43 4.40 7.01 2.50
C GLU A 43 3.64 5.75 2.09
N VAL A 44 2.83 5.83 1.02
CA VAL A 44 2.12 4.66 0.47
C VAL A 44 3.11 3.56 0.05
N ASP A 45 4.20 3.92 -0.64
CA ASP A 45 5.27 3.00 -1.02
C ASP A 45 5.99 2.37 0.18
N GLU A 46 6.22 3.14 1.24
CA GLU A 46 6.86 2.65 2.46
C GLU A 46 5.95 1.67 3.20
N LEU A 47 4.66 1.99 3.34
CA LEU A 47 3.66 1.10 3.93
C LEU A 47 3.52 -0.21 3.16
N GLN A 48 3.50 -0.15 1.83
CA GLN A 48 3.47 -1.37 1.01
C GLN A 48 4.69 -2.26 1.25
N ARG A 49 5.90 -1.68 1.32
CA ARG A 49 7.13 -2.42 1.63
C ARG A 49 7.09 -3.08 3.00
N ILE A 50 6.60 -2.37 4.02
CA ILE A 50 6.44 -2.91 5.37
C ILE A 50 5.47 -4.08 5.39
N LEU A 51 4.32 -3.95 4.72
CA LEU A 51 3.31 -5.01 4.67
C LEU A 51 3.80 -6.24 3.89
N VAL A 52 4.49 -6.06 2.77
CA VAL A 52 5.11 -7.17 2.02
C VAL A 52 6.14 -7.89 2.89
N SER A 53 7.04 -7.15 3.55
CA SER A 53 8.04 -7.75 4.45
C SER A 53 7.37 -8.49 5.61
N THR A 54 6.29 -7.95 6.15
CA THR A 54 5.52 -8.56 7.25
C THR A 54 4.84 -9.85 6.78
N LEU A 55 4.21 -9.83 5.61
CA LEU A 55 3.59 -11.01 5.01
C LEU A 55 4.61 -12.15 4.83
N GLN A 56 5.78 -11.84 4.24
CA GLN A 56 6.86 -12.80 4.03
C GLN A 56 7.33 -13.43 5.35
N LYS A 57 7.43 -12.65 6.44
CA LYS A 57 7.80 -13.17 7.77
C LYS A 57 6.74 -14.08 8.36
N ILE A 58 5.46 -13.79 8.11
CA ILE A 58 4.35 -14.62 8.58
C ILE A 58 4.32 -15.94 7.80
N GLU A 59 4.46 -15.88 6.48
CA GLU A 59 4.49 -17.04 5.59
C GLU A 59 5.71 -17.95 5.84
N ALA A 60 6.87 -17.37 6.16
CA ALA A 60 8.08 -18.12 6.48
C ALA A 60 8.06 -18.80 7.86
N GLN A 61 7.07 -18.49 8.72
CA GLN A 61 6.87 -19.14 10.03
C GLN A 61 5.86 -20.31 9.98
N VAL A 62 5.48 -20.76 8.78
CA VAL A 62 4.65 -21.96 8.53
C VAL A 62 5.46 -23.03 7.83
#